data_AF-A0A843XFF8-F1
#
_entry.id   AF-A0A843XFF8-F1
#
_cell.length_a   1.000
_cell.length_b   1.000
_cell.length_c   1.000
_cell.angle_alpha   90.00
_cell.angle_beta   90.00
_cell.angle_gamma   90.00
#
_symmetry.space_group_name_H-M   'P 1'
#
loop_
_entity.id
_entity.type
_entity.pdbx_description
1 polymer ?
#
loop_
_entity_poly.entity_id
_entity_poly.type
_entity_poly.pdbx_seq_one_letter_code
_entity_poly.pdbx_strand_id
1 'polypeptide(L)'
;MVSRFQKQKALGLADAFLMRQVALTHSSSEHGEGLQILHYEGGQKYEPHFDFFVDELNTKKGGQWIATVIYLSDVVEGGETIFPKLNGGSLPCYEDLSACGSKGLAVKPEMGDAFLFWTMNLDATPDLSSLQSVLVA
;
A
#
# COMPACT_ATOMS: atom_id res chain seq x y z
N MET A 1 -43.57 -14.90 -16.45
CA MET A 1 -42.57 -14.84 -15.36
C MET A 1 -41.19 -14.96 -16.01
N VAL A 2 -40.56 -13.85 -16.39
CA VAL A 2 -39.24 -13.87 -17.04
C VAL A 2 -38.20 -13.69 -15.94
N SER A 3 -37.57 -14.78 -15.53
CA SER A 3 -36.40 -14.73 -14.65
C SER A 3 -35.26 -14.05 -15.40
N ARG A 4 -34.92 -12.81 -15.02
CA ARG A 4 -33.62 -12.22 -15.36
C ARG A 4 -32.56 -13.01 -14.60
N PHE A 5 -31.94 -13.97 -15.27
CA PHE A 5 -30.59 -14.38 -14.90
C PHE A 5 -29.70 -13.15 -15.14
N GLN A 6 -29.38 -12.42 -14.07
CA GLN A 6 -28.21 -11.56 -14.08
C GLN A 6 -27.03 -12.50 -14.31
N LYS A 7 -26.43 -12.47 -15.50
CA LYS A 7 -25.10 -13.06 -15.71
C LYS A 7 -24.21 -12.40 -14.64
N GLN A 8 -23.78 -13.16 -13.63
CA GLN A 8 -22.60 -12.78 -12.87
C GLN A 8 -21.51 -12.53 -13.91
N LYS A 9 -21.09 -11.27 -14.09
CA LYS A 9 -19.80 -11.00 -14.73
C LYS A 9 -18.81 -11.82 -13.91
N ALA A 10 -18.10 -12.75 -14.54
CA ALA A 10 -16.98 -13.40 -13.89
C ALA A 10 -16.05 -12.28 -13.42
N LEU A 11 -15.88 -12.14 -12.11
CA LEU A 11 -14.94 -11.17 -11.55
C LEU A 11 -13.54 -11.57 -12.03
N GLY A 12 -12.83 -10.64 -12.66
CA GLY A 12 -11.42 -10.83 -12.97
C GLY A 12 -10.59 -10.86 -11.68
N LEU A 13 -9.34 -11.32 -11.78
CA LEU A 13 -8.43 -11.36 -10.62
C LEU A 13 -8.25 -9.96 -9.99
N ALA A 14 -8.15 -8.91 -10.81
CA ALA A 14 -8.08 -7.52 -10.36
C ALA A 14 -9.33 -7.09 -9.58
N ASP A 15 -10.52 -7.50 -10.03
CA ASP A 15 -11.77 -7.20 -9.33
C ASP A 15 -11.80 -7.92 -7.97
N ALA A 16 -11.29 -9.15 -7.88
CA ALA A 16 -11.20 -9.88 -6.62
C ALA A 16 -10.27 -9.18 -5.61
N PHE A 17 -9.15 -8.60 -6.07
CA PHE A 17 -8.28 -7.79 -5.22
C PHE A 17 -8.97 -6.53 -4.73
N LEU A 18 -9.63 -5.79 -5.63
CA LEU A 18 -10.39 -4.59 -5.26
C LEU A 18 -11.45 -4.92 -4.20
N MET A 19 -12.22 -5.99 -4.40
CA MET A 19 -13.26 -6.38 -3.44
C MET A 19 -12.70 -6.79 -2.08
N ARG A 20 -11.50 -7.40 -2.04
CA ARG A 20 -10.82 -7.71 -0.78
C ARG A 20 -10.37 -6.43 -0.05
N GLN A 21 -9.83 -5.46 -0.77
CA GLN A 21 -9.46 -4.15 -0.20
C GLN A 21 -10.69 -3.41 0.35
N VAL A 22 -11.78 -3.38 -0.41
CA VAL A 22 -13.07 -2.80 0.00
C VAL A 22 -13.56 -3.42 1.30
N ALA A 23 -13.49 -4.75 1.42
CA ALA A 23 -13.88 -5.46 2.63
C ALA A 23 -12.99 -5.14 3.84
N LEU A 24 -11.67 -5.05 3.66
CA LEU A 24 -10.71 -4.75 4.74
C LEU A 24 -10.80 -3.30 5.23
N THR A 25 -11.09 -2.37 4.32
CA THR A 25 -11.11 -0.92 4.61
C THR A 25 -12.50 -0.40 4.98
N HIS A 26 -13.55 -1.23 4.85
CA HIS A 26 -14.95 -0.81 4.96
C HIS A 26 -15.29 0.39 4.05
N SER A 27 -14.67 0.44 2.87
CA SER A 27 -14.86 1.50 1.87
C SER A 27 -15.87 1.11 0.78
N SER A 28 -16.03 1.95 -0.24
CA SER A 28 -16.80 1.64 -1.45
C SER A 28 -15.84 1.29 -2.58
N SER A 29 -16.24 0.36 -3.47
CA SER A 29 -15.48 0.06 -4.69
C SER A 29 -15.33 1.28 -5.62
N GLU A 30 -16.18 2.29 -5.47
CA GLU A 30 -16.10 3.54 -6.22
C GLU A 30 -14.99 4.48 -5.73
N HIS A 31 -14.45 4.26 -4.53
CA HIS A 31 -13.35 5.06 -3.96
C HIS A 31 -11.96 4.51 -4.33
N GLY A 32 -11.90 3.28 -4.86
CA GLY A 32 -10.63 2.66 -5.22
C GLY A 32 -10.07 3.21 -6.51
N GLU A 33 -8.77 3.46 -6.54
CA GLU A 33 -8.04 3.67 -7.79
C GLU A 33 -7.72 2.32 -8.46
N GLY A 34 -7.28 2.37 -9.72
CA GLY A 34 -6.83 1.18 -10.42
C GLY A 34 -5.56 0.59 -9.78
N LEU A 35 -5.37 -0.73 -9.90
CA LEU A 35 -4.15 -1.38 -9.40
C LEU A 35 -2.90 -0.80 -10.09
N GLN A 36 -1.99 -0.26 -9.28
CA GLN A 36 -0.67 0.17 -9.73
C GLN A 36 0.34 -0.97 -9.50
N ILE A 37 1.06 -1.34 -10.55
CA ILE A 37 2.11 -2.35 -10.49
C ILE A 37 3.46 -1.66 -10.65
N LEU A 38 4.35 -1.85 -9.68
CA LEU A 38 5.70 -1.33 -9.66
C LEU A 38 6.68 -2.50 -9.70
N HIS A 39 7.74 -2.37 -10.51
CA HIS A 39 8.82 -3.35 -10.60
C HIS A 39 10.14 -2.62 -10.42
N TYR A 40 10.92 -3.07 -9.45
CA TYR A 40 12.22 -2.49 -9.12
C TYR A 40 13.34 -3.44 -9.51
N GLU A 41 14.32 -2.92 -10.22
CA GLU A 41 15.60 -3.59 -10.47
C GLU A 41 16.62 -3.26 -9.36
N GLY A 42 17.75 -3.97 -9.33
CA GLY A 42 18.81 -3.75 -8.34
C GLY A 42 19.28 -2.29 -8.30
N GLY A 43 19.40 -1.73 -7.09
CA GLY A 43 19.74 -0.33 -6.85
C GLY A 43 18.63 0.70 -7.14
N GLN A 44 17.45 0.28 -7.62
CA GLN A 44 16.31 1.19 -7.77
C GLN A 44 15.63 1.45 -6.42
N LYS A 45 15.02 2.62 -6.28
CA LYS A 45 14.33 2.99 -5.04
C LYS A 45 13.19 3.96 -5.31
N TYR A 46 12.30 4.04 -4.34
CA TYR A 46 11.35 5.13 -4.21
C TYR A 46 11.74 5.99 -3.01
N GLU A 47 12.04 7.26 -3.26
CA GLU A 47 12.36 8.24 -2.22
C GLU A 47 11.20 8.41 -1.21
N PRO A 48 11.47 8.86 0.02
CA PRO A 48 10.43 9.13 1.01
C PRO A 48 9.32 10.06 0.48
N HIS A 49 8.08 9.60 0.53
CA HIS A 49 6.91 10.32 0.04
C HIS A 49 5.65 10.03 0.87
N PHE A 50 4.62 10.83 0.62
CA PHE A 50 3.29 10.66 1.16
C PHE A 50 2.34 10.22 0.06
N ASP A 51 1.42 9.34 0.45
CA ASP A 51 0.32 8.84 -0.37
C ASP A 51 -0.94 9.72 -0.20
N PHE A 52 -0.75 11.03 0.00
CA PHE A 52 -1.84 12.00 0.08
C PHE A 52 -1.51 13.23 -0.75
N PHE A 53 -2.55 13.93 -1.19
CA PHE A 53 -2.38 15.20 -1.88
C PHE A 53 -2.32 16.35 -0.88
N VAL A 54 -1.35 17.25 -1.08
CA VAL A 54 -1.19 18.47 -0.26
C VAL A 54 -1.93 19.65 -0.90
N ASP A 55 -2.16 19.61 -2.21
CA ASP A 55 -2.86 20.67 -2.92
C ASP A 55 -4.36 20.42 -3.07
N GLU A 56 -5.14 21.49 -3.05
CA GLU A 56 -6.61 21.39 -3.12
C GLU A 56 -7.12 20.82 -4.45
N LEU A 57 -6.40 21.04 -5.56
CA LEU A 57 -6.87 20.64 -6.88
C LEU A 57 -6.84 19.12 -7.04
N ASN A 58 -5.76 18.49 -6.61
CA ASN A 58 -5.62 17.03 -6.66
C ASN A 58 -6.45 16.37 -5.55
N THR A 59 -6.54 16.98 -4.36
CA THR A 59 -7.43 16.49 -3.29
C THR A 59 -8.90 16.43 -3.75
N LYS A 60 -9.38 17.46 -4.48
CA LYS A 60 -10.76 17.47 -5.02
C LYS A 60 -10.99 16.46 -6.14
N LYS A 61 -9.95 16.04 -6.85
CA LYS A 61 -10.04 15.12 -8.00
C LYS A 61 -9.84 13.65 -7.61
N GLY A 62 -8.84 13.37 -6.78
CA GLY A 62 -8.43 12.01 -6.39
C GLY A 62 -8.85 11.63 -4.97
N GLY A 63 -9.29 12.58 -4.14
CA GLY A 63 -9.56 12.33 -2.72
C GLY A 63 -8.28 12.21 -1.89
N GLN A 64 -8.36 11.53 -0.75
CA GLN A 64 -7.21 11.16 0.09
C GLN A 64 -7.13 9.65 0.18
N TRP A 65 -5.93 9.08 0.28
CA TRP A 65 -5.75 7.64 0.10
C TRP A 65 -5.71 6.86 1.41
N ILE A 66 -6.23 5.64 1.35
CA ILE A 66 -5.80 4.55 2.22
C ILE A 66 -4.92 3.68 1.34
N ALA A 67 -3.69 3.40 1.78
CA ALA A 67 -2.71 2.71 0.95
C ALA A 67 -2.67 1.22 1.32
N THR A 68 -2.86 0.36 0.32
CA THR A 68 -2.63 -1.09 0.42
C THR A 68 -1.46 -1.46 -0.47
N VAL A 69 -0.42 -2.05 0.11
CA VAL A 69 0.73 -2.56 -0.64
C VAL A 69 0.72 -4.08 -0.56
N ILE A 70 0.95 -4.74 -1.69
CA ILE A 70 1.02 -6.20 -1.82
C ILE A 70 2.35 -6.53 -2.49
N TYR A 71 3.13 -7.42 -1.90
CA TYR A 71 4.38 -7.88 -2.48
C TYR A 71 4.11 -9.05 -3.45
N LEU A 72 4.53 -8.87 -4.70
CA LEU A 72 4.28 -9.83 -5.78
C LEU A 72 5.47 -10.79 -6.01
N SER A 73 6.56 -10.63 -5.26
CA SER A 73 7.76 -11.45 -5.34
C SER A 73 8.54 -11.37 -4.03
N ASP A 74 9.27 -12.44 -3.71
CA ASP A 74 10.27 -12.43 -2.65
C ASP A 74 11.47 -11.59 -3.09
N VAL A 75 12.06 -10.83 -2.16
CA VAL A 75 13.32 -10.11 -2.39
C VAL A 75 14.37 -10.64 -1.43
N VAL A 76 15.54 -10.98 -1.97
CA VAL A 76 16.63 -11.58 -1.20
C VAL A 76 17.28 -10.57 -0.26
N GLU A 77 17.51 -9.35 -0.74
CA GLU A 77 18.16 -8.27 0.01
C GLU A 77 17.54 -6.91 -0.36
N GLY A 78 17.28 -6.08 0.64
CA GLY A 78 16.60 -4.80 0.45
C GLY A 78 15.12 -4.95 0.12
N GLY A 79 14.58 -3.96 -0.59
CA GLY A 79 13.19 -3.91 -1.03
C GLY A 79 12.20 -3.59 0.08
N GLU A 80 12.66 -3.28 1.29
CA GLU A 80 11.77 -3.00 2.41
C GLU A 80 10.99 -1.71 2.18
N THR A 81 9.71 -1.73 2.57
CA THR A 81 8.96 -0.49 2.76
C THR A 81 9.23 0.03 4.16
N ILE A 82 9.77 1.24 4.26
CA ILE A 82 10.24 1.82 5.51
C ILE A 82 9.41 3.05 5.86
N PHE A 83 8.96 3.10 7.11
CA PHE A 83 8.28 4.23 7.74
C PHE A 83 9.24 4.92 8.72
N PRO A 84 10.06 5.88 8.27
CA PRO A 84 11.15 6.47 9.06
C PRO A 84 10.68 7.28 10.27
N LYS A 85 9.40 7.67 10.33
CA LYS A 85 8.86 8.44 11.47
C LYS A 85 8.28 7.57 12.58
N LEU A 86 8.13 6.27 12.33
CA LEU A 86 7.73 5.32 13.35
C LEU A 86 8.98 4.80 14.05
N ASN A 87 8.90 4.69 15.38
CA ASN A 87 10.03 4.26 16.20
C ASN A 87 10.56 2.90 15.71
N GLY A 88 11.88 2.84 15.51
CA GLY A 88 12.58 1.69 14.96
C GLY A 88 12.27 0.41 15.72
N GLY A 89 11.69 -0.52 15.00
CA GLY A 89 11.36 -1.86 15.44
C GLY A 89 11.02 -2.62 14.19
N SER A 90 11.64 -3.77 14.01
CA SER A 90 11.09 -4.74 13.08
C SER A 90 9.78 -5.27 13.65
N LEU A 91 8.80 -5.56 12.79
CA LEU A 91 7.74 -6.47 13.22
C LEU A 91 8.41 -7.76 13.73
N PRO A 92 7.85 -8.47 14.72
CA PRO A 92 8.48 -9.67 15.30
C PRO A 92 8.93 -10.73 14.28
N CYS A 93 8.47 -10.63 13.04
CA CYS A 93 8.76 -11.50 11.91
C CYS A 93 10.03 -11.16 11.10
N TYR A 94 10.72 -10.03 11.30
CA TYR A 94 11.94 -9.73 10.50
C TYR A 94 13.19 -9.51 11.36
N GLU A 95 14.03 -10.53 11.50
CA GLU A 95 15.34 -10.41 12.16
C GLU A 95 16.45 -9.95 11.19
N ASP A 96 16.25 -10.13 9.89
CA ASP A 96 17.23 -9.84 8.83
C ASP A 96 16.81 -8.63 7.97
N LEU A 97 16.90 -7.42 8.54
CA LEU A 97 16.70 -6.17 7.79
C LEU A 97 18.02 -5.63 7.23
N SER A 98 17.98 -5.02 6.05
CA SER A 98 19.11 -4.28 5.51
C SER A 98 19.50 -3.11 6.44
N ALA A 99 20.71 -2.57 6.27
CA ALA A 99 21.14 -1.34 6.96
C ALA A 99 20.20 -0.14 6.70
N CYS A 100 19.42 -0.21 5.64
CA CYS A 100 18.38 0.76 5.32
C CYS A 100 17.08 0.49 6.10
N GLY A 101 16.68 -0.77 6.23
CA GLY A 101 15.51 -1.20 7.00
C GLY A 101 15.56 -0.83 8.49
N SER A 102 16.74 -0.63 9.06
CA SER A 102 16.88 -0.24 10.48
C SER A 102 16.59 1.24 10.80
N LYS A 103 16.18 2.05 9.80
CA LYS A 103 15.97 3.51 9.95
C LYS A 103 14.54 3.91 10.38
N GLY A 104 13.68 2.93 10.67
CA GLY A 104 12.28 3.13 11.08
C GLY A 104 11.57 1.79 11.27
N LEU A 105 10.24 1.79 11.27
CA LEU A 105 9.48 0.55 11.09
C LEU A 105 9.63 0.10 9.64
N ALA A 106 10.06 -1.14 9.43
CA ALA A 106 10.23 -1.71 8.09
C ALA A 106 9.38 -2.95 7.91
N VAL A 107 8.84 -3.11 6.70
CA VAL A 107 8.16 -4.31 6.24
C VAL A 107 9.01 -4.93 5.14
N LYS A 108 9.42 -6.18 5.33
CA LYS A 108 10.20 -6.92 4.34
C LYS A 108 9.27 -7.48 3.26
N PRO A 109 9.66 -7.41 1.98
CA PRO A 109 8.89 -8.00 0.90
C PRO A 109 8.95 -9.54 0.91
N GLU A 110 7.81 -10.16 1.21
CA GLU A 110 7.58 -11.60 1.05
C GLU A 110 6.38 -11.81 0.13
N MET A 111 6.52 -12.70 -0.85
CA MET A 111 5.49 -12.89 -1.89
C MET A 111 4.15 -13.27 -1.27
N GLY A 112 3.12 -12.46 -1.58
CA GLY A 112 1.75 -12.66 -1.11
C GLY A 112 1.43 -11.93 0.20
N ASP A 113 2.44 -11.42 0.90
CA ASP A 113 2.22 -10.52 2.04
C ASP A 113 1.68 -9.17 1.57
N ALA A 114 0.87 -8.58 2.43
CA ALA A 114 0.28 -7.29 2.21
C ALA A 114 0.16 -6.53 3.53
N PHE A 115 0.30 -5.22 3.45
CA PHE A 115 0.02 -4.34 4.58
C PHE A 115 -0.84 -3.16 4.14
N LEU A 116 -1.56 -2.63 5.12
CA LEU A 116 -2.51 -1.53 4.98
C LEU A 116 -2.11 -0.44 5.95
N PHE A 117 -2.09 0.80 5.50
CA PHE A 117 -1.87 1.95 6.37
C PHE A 117 -2.73 3.14 5.94
N TRP A 118 -3.05 3.99 6.91
CA TRP A 118 -3.81 5.21 6.69
C TRP A 118 -2.85 6.38 6.48
N THR A 119 -3.22 7.27 5.56
CA THR A 119 -2.47 8.50 5.26
C THR A 119 -3.08 9.73 5.94
N MET A 120 -4.23 9.54 6.61
CA MET A 120 -5.03 10.57 7.25
C MET A 120 -5.41 10.12 8.67
N ASN A 121 -5.43 11.09 9.60
CA ASN A 121 -5.97 10.93 10.95
C ASN A 121 -7.51 10.91 10.93
N LEU A 122 -8.13 10.53 12.05
CA LEU A 122 -9.59 10.50 12.21
C LEU A 122 -10.26 11.88 12.10
N ASP A 123 -9.50 12.95 12.33
CA ASP A 123 -9.94 14.34 12.16
C ASP A 123 -9.73 14.86 10.72
N ALA A 124 -9.40 13.96 9.79
CA ALA A 124 -9.10 14.25 8.40
C ALA A 124 -7.88 15.18 8.18
N THR A 125 -6.97 15.27 9.15
CA THR A 125 -5.65 15.88 8.93
C THR A 125 -4.65 14.86 8.40
N PRO A 126 -3.64 15.26 7.59
CA PRO A 126 -2.62 14.33 7.10
C PRO A 126 -1.83 13.66 8.23
N ASP A 127 -1.65 12.35 8.14
CA ASP A 127 -0.81 11.60 9.08
C ASP A 127 0.65 11.68 8.63
N LEU A 128 1.42 12.52 9.31
CA LEU A 128 2.84 12.68 9.00
C LEU A 128 3.67 11.43 9.26
N SER A 129 3.17 10.48 10.07
CA SER A 129 3.83 9.20 10.34
C SER A 129 3.75 8.22 9.16
N SER A 130 2.83 8.45 8.23
CA SER A 130 2.65 7.66 7.00
C SER A 130 3.70 7.93 5.92
N LEU A 131 4.72 8.75 6.21
CA LEU A 131 5.85 8.95 5.30
C LEU A 131 6.49 7.59 5.06
N GLN A 132 6.63 7.18 3.80
CA GLN A 132 7.20 5.89 3.45
C GLN A 132 8.16 5.98 2.27
N SER A 133 9.08 5.01 2.20
CA SER A 133 10.02 4.82 1.08
C SER A 133 10.20 3.35 0.79
N VAL A 134 10.61 3.02 -0.43
CA VAL A 134 11.07 1.67 -0.81
C VAL A 134 12.54 1.75 -1.17
N LEU A 135 13.38 0.95 -0.53
CA LEU A 135 14.83 0.94 -0.79
C LEU A 135 15.24 -0.44 -1.28
N VAL A 136 15.52 -0.63 -2.57
CA VAL A 136 16.20 -1.85 -3.06
C VAL A 136 17.70 -1.62 -3.01
N ALA A 137 18.43 -2.56 -2.40
CA ALA A 137 19.88 -2.55 -2.32
C ALA A 137 20.53 -2.87 -3.68
#